data_AF-A0A7S1BTB2-F1
#
_entry.id   AF-A0A7S1BTB2-F1
#
_cell.length_a   1.000
_cell.length_b   1.000
_cell.length_c   1.000
_cell.angle_alpha   90.00
_cell.angle_beta   90.00
_cell.angle_gamma   90.00
#
_symmetry.space_group_name_H-M   'P 1'
#
loop_
_entity.id
_entity.type
_entity.pdbx_description
1 polymer ?
#
loop_
_entity_poly.entity_id
_entity_poly.type
_entity_poly.pdbx_seq_one_letter_code
_entity_poly.pdbx_strand_id
1 'polypeptide(L)'
;KVFFQESVHLCIHDTLVSCQFTPVFQQRRSPMFLSNLASVLLLFSVIPSSKIFNGFVAGAADTPDGTLTIGEAEQSTLDMIAWIRSSGGTVSEKIEIRLPYDVGKDGNFRGIYAREAFEKGEVVCDLPWDLLVKPGPGEGDCATTYGIYDAMKDPRNPYGRYLNTQPRRYVPSWWSAEGKALLTEMLGEDLPPFEWDQYVQGLEDECGRQPRYKQLMKEDPEQLLHAEMLVIARADGALMVPFYDMFNHRNGKWYNTNHDSDHGRRFRIITNRKVEAGEQLQQSYNQCNICANRADVFGTDEMFKDYGFVEFMPQRWVVDEVRVKFDIDDREDGSGLEVKFLAPISHRGLAYFRKELSRLEYFETKYRNDARTEATVPAGEWFALWQYHDAVATAFDLALKTGKDRASDKVWNMGDRWNLPSKYAHKYFDEEEEDEDDWSEDGASWDEEFEEAKKRVMEESGEEEGSSWDEDFEENDEL
;
A
#
# COMPACT_ATOMS: atom_id res chain seq x y z
N LYS A 1 43.91 -8.43 -64.97
CA LYS A 1 43.44 -9.32 -63.86
C LYS A 1 43.11 -8.38 -62.70
N VAL A 2 41.90 -7.82 -62.64
CA VAL A 2 40.74 -8.28 -61.80
C VAL A 2 41.12 -8.17 -60.31
N PHE A 3 40.55 -7.37 -59.40
CA PHE A 3 39.40 -6.42 -59.22
C PHE A 3 39.75 -5.60 -57.92
N PHE A 4 39.76 -4.25 -57.82
CA PHE A 4 38.71 -3.21 -57.52
C PHE A 4 37.73 -3.50 -56.36
N GLN A 5 37.23 -2.56 -55.52
CA GLN A 5 37.56 -1.22 -55.00
C GLN A 5 36.40 -0.81 -54.05
N GLU A 6 36.61 0.15 -53.14
CA GLU A 6 35.65 0.74 -52.20
C GLU A 6 34.65 1.79 -52.80
N SER A 7 33.62 2.12 -52.00
CA SER A 7 32.99 3.45 -51.80
C SER A 7 31.70 3.90 -52.52
N VAL A 8 30.61 3.97 -51.73
CA VAL A 8 29.56 5.02 -51.48
C VAL A 8 29.18 6.11 -52.54
N HIS A 9 27.87 6.21 -52.92
CA HIS A 9 26.91 7.34 -52.66
C HIS A 9 25.51 7.23 -53.34
N LEU A 10 24.47 7.59 -52.56
CA LEU A 10 23.13 8.22 -52.80
C LEU A 10 22.47 8.34 -54.21
N CYS A 11 21.18 7.93 -54.35
CA CYS A 11 19.95 8.77 -54.44
C CYS A 11 18.67 8.04 -54.97
N ILE A 12 17.59 8.14 -54.18
CA ILE A 12 16.15 8.41 -54.47
C ILE A 12 15.41 7.68 -55.63
N HIS A 13 14.35 6.92 -55.29
CA HIS A 13 12.97 7.14 -55.79
C HIS A 13 11.90 6.34 -55.02
N ASP A 14 10.76 7.00 -54.80
CA ASP A 14 9.50 6.55 -54.19
C ASP A 14 8.89 5.27 -54.80
N THR A 15 8.29 4.41 -53.97
CA THR A 15 6.86 4.03 -54.10
C THR A 15 6.36 3.23 -52.88
N LEU A 16 5.34 3.77 -52.21
CA LEU A 16 4.50 3.09 -51.22
C LEU A 16 3.46 2.20 -51.91
N VAL A 17 3.36 0.92 -51.53
CA VAL A 17 2.14 0.12 -51.71
C VAL A 17 1.82 -0.64 -50.42
N SER A 18 0.66 -0.28 -49.88
CA SER A 18 -0.03 -0.85 -48.72
C SER A 18 -0.39 -2.32 -48.91
N CYS A 19 -0.14 -3.16 -47.90
CA CYS A 19 -0.73 -4.50 -47.78
C CYS A 19 -1.82 -4.47 -46.70
N GLN A 20 -3.09 -4.55 -47.12
CA GLN A 20 -4.21 -4.88 -46.25
C GLN A 20 -4.55 -6.36 -46.40
N PHE A 21 -4.59 -7.08 -45.28
CA PHE A 21 -5.14 -8.43 -45.17
C PHE A 21 -6.67 -8.35 -44.97
N THR A 22 -7.44 -9.02 -45.82
CA THR A 22 -8.85 -9.35 -45.60
C THR A 22 -8.99 -10.84 -45.27
N PRO A 23 -9.82 -11.23 -44.28
CA PRO A 23 -10.16 -12.64 -44.09
C PRO A 23 -11.41 -13.01 -44.91
N VAL A 24 -11.30 -14.13 -45.61
CA VAL A 24 -12.39 -14.84 -46.28
C VAL A 24 -13.01 -15.80 -45.27
N PHE A 25 -14.31 -15.68 -45.00
CA PHE A 25 -15.09 -16.77 -44.40
C PHE A 25 -16.36 -17.05 -45.21
N GLN A 26 -16.52 -18.34 -45.51
CA GLN A 26 -17.47 -18.93 -46.43
C GLN A 26 -18.89 -18.98 -45.87
N GLN A 27 -19.84 -18.59 -46.71
CA GLN A 27 -21.28 -18.66 -46.49
C GLN A 27 -21.81 -20.03 -46.98
N ARG A 28 -22.54 -20.78 -46.12
CA ARG A 28 -23.43 -21.87 -46.56
C ARG A 28 -24.87 -21.50 -46.21
N ARG A 29 -25.74 -21.55 -47.22
CA ARG A 29 -27.21 -21.41 -47.13
C ARG A 29 -27.87 -22.78 -47.03
N SER A 30 -28.97 -22.87 -46.27
CA SER A 30 -30.23 -23.59 -46.61
C SER A 30 -31.29 -23.39 -45.50
N PRO A 31 -32.61 -23.63 -45.76
CA PRO A 31 -33.64 -22.61 -45.48
C PRO A 31 -34.78 -23.00 -44.53
N MET A 32 -35.56 -21.96 -44.17
CA MET A 32 -37.00 -21.88 -43.80
C MET A 32 -37.57 -22.72 -42.65
N PHE A 33 -38.11 -22.04 -41.63
CA PHE A 33 -39.55 -22.11 -41.25
C PHE A 33 -39.96 -20.87 -40.43
N LEU A 34 -41.16 -20.35 -40.73
CA LEU A 34 -41.84 -19.19 -40.10
C LEU A 34 -42.56 -19.58 -38.81
N SER A 35 -42.58 -18.71 -37.79
CA SER A 35 -43.79 -17.98 -37.33
C SER A 35 -43.61 -17.36 -35.92
N ASN A 36 -44.02 -16.08 -35.81
CA ASN A 36 -44.68 -15.35 -34.69
C ASN A 36 -44.32 -15.73 -33.23
N LEU A 37 -44.06 -14.82 -32.28
CA LEU A 37 -44.92 -13.73 -31.80
C LEU A 37 -44.24 -12.99 -30.61
N ALA A 38 -44.69 -11.76 -30.34
CA ALA A 38 -44.71 -11.07 -29.04
C ALA A 38 -43.42 -10.45 -28.47
N SER A 39 -43.37 -9.14 -28.68
CA SER A 39 -42.70 -8.08 -27.91
C SER A 39 -42.70 -8.30 -26.39
N VAL A 40 -41.51 -8.31 -25.79
CA VAL A 40 -41.26 -7.81 -24.43
C VAL A 40 -39.98 -6.99 -24.50
N LEU A 41 -40.13 -5.67 -24.53
CA LEU A 41 -39.05 -4.70 -24.46
C LEU A 41 -38.74 -4.47 -22.97
N LEU A 42 -37.95 -5.37 -22.38
CA LEU A 42 -37.28 -5.12 -21.10
C LEU A 42 -35.93 -4.48 -21.42
N LEU A 43 -35.86 -3.16 -21.23
CA LEU A 43 -34.63 -2.41 -21.18
C LEU A 43 -33.83 -2.85 -19.94
N PHE A 44 -33.06 -3.92 -20.07
CA PHE A 44 -31.89 -4.11 -19.22
C PHE A 44 -30.77 -3.26 -19.81
N SER A 45 -30.54 -2.10 -19.20
CA SER A 45 -29.26 -1.42 -19.32
C SER A 45 -28.20 -2.32 -18.70
N VAL A 46 -27.60 -3.19 -19.52
CA VAL A 46 -26.35 -3.86 -19.19
C VAL A 46 -25.30 -2.76 -19.17
N ILE A 47 -24.98 -2.26 -17.98
CA ILE A 47 -23.77 -1.46 -17.77
C ILE A 47 -22.61 -2.40 -18.11
N PRO A 48 -21.76 -2.10 -19.11
CA PRO A 48 -20.62 -2.96 -19.40
C PRO A 48 -19.66 -2.88 -18.21
N SER A 49 -19.64 -3.97 -17.43
CA SER A 49 -18.80 -4.16 -16.24
C SER A 49 -17.32 -4.40 -16.60
N SER A 50 -16.80 -3.73 -17.63
CA SER A 50 -15.44 -3.92 -18.14
C SER A 50 -14.65 -2.61 -18.22
N LYS A 51 -14.90 -1.68 -17.30
CA LYS A 51 -13.89 -0.69 -16.90
C LYS A 51 -13.17 -1.19 -15.65
N ILE A 52 -12.53 -2.36 -15.75
CA ILE A 52 -11.39 -2.62 -14.87
C ILE A 52 -10.31 -1.69 -15.42
N PHE A 53 -10.18 -0.54 -14.75
CA PHE A 53 -9.23 0.50 -15.10
C PHE A 53 -7.83 -0.06 -14.84
N ASN A 54 -7.09 -0.37 -15.91
CA ASN A 54 -5.66 -0.55 -15.81
C ASN A 54 -5.06 0.83 -15.53
N GLY A 55 -4.94 1.16 -14.23
CA GLY A 55 -4.39 2.40 -13.74
C GLY A 55 -2.96 2.57 -14.24
N PHE A 56 -2.78 3.49 -15.19
CA PHE A 56 -1.47 3.90 -15.67
C PHE A 56 -0.85 4.81 -14.61
N VAL A 57 -0.07 4.25 -13.70
CA VAL A 57 0.71 5.05 -12.75
C VAL A 57 1.68 5.89 -13.57
N ALA A 58 1.58 7.20 -13.43
CA ALA A 58 2.52 8.17 -13.98
C ALA A 58 3.87 8.04 -13.27
N GLY A 59 4.60 6.95 -13.54
CA GLY A 59 6.03 6.89 -13.36
C GLY A 59 6.68 7.84 -14.37
N ALA A 60 7.27 8.92 -13.85
CA ALA A 60 8.03 9.95 -14.58
C ALA A 60 7.19 10.92 -15.44
N ALA A 61 6.25 11.63 -14.83
CA ALA A 61 5.97 12.98 -15.30
C ALA A 61 7.13 13.88 -14.85
N ASP A 62 7.81 14.50 -15.81
CA ASP A 62 8.96 15.41 -15.64
C ASP A 62 8.74 16.39 -14.47
N THR A 63 9.34 16.08 -13.30
CA THR A 63 9.52 17.08 -12.26
C THR A 63 10.75 17.92 -12.64
N PRO A 64 10.65 19.27 -12.65
CA PRO A 64 11.76 20.16 -13.00
C PRO A 64 13.01 20.08 -12.08
N ASP A 65 12.95 19.29 -11.00
CA ASP A 65 13.91 19.35 -9.88
C ASP A 65 15.03 18.30 -9.93
N GLY A 66 15.51 17.93 -11.13
CA GLY A 66 16.70 17.09 -11.25
C GLY A 66 16.45 15.62 -10.90
N THR A 67 15.32 15.06 -11.35
CA THR A 67 15.07 13.62 -11.29
C THR A 67 16.17 12.86 -12.01
N LEU A 68 16.85 11.99 -11.27
CA LEU A 68 17.82 11.05 -11.82
C LEU A 68 17.16 10.24 -12.93
N THR A 69 17.91 10.05 -14.01
CA THR A 69 17.51 9.21 -15.13
C THR A 69 17.24 7.79 -14.65
N ILE A 70 16.38 7.05 -15.36
CA ILE A 70 16.09 5.63 -15.08
C ILE A 70 17.39 4.83 -14.94
N GLY A 71 18.39 5.12 -15.78
CA GLY A 71 19.70 4.48 -15.73
C GLY A 71 20.50 4.77 -14.45
N GLU A 72 20.38 5.97 -13.87
CA GLU A 72 21.05 6.29 -12.60
C GLU A 72 20.39 5.57 -11.41
N ALA A 73 19.06 5.50 -11.39
CA ALA A 73 18.34 4.73 -10.37
C ALA A 73 18.67 3.24 -10.46
N GLU A 74 18.74 2.70 -11.68
CA GLU A 74 19.18 1.32 -11.93
C GLU A 74 20.62 1.10 -11.45
N GLN A 75 21.55 1.97 -11.84
CA GLN A 75 22.95 1.87 -11.44
C GLN A 75 23.12 1.95 -9.92
N SER A 76 22.42 2.86 -9.23
CA SER A 76 22.48 2.95 -7.76
C SER A 76 22.05 1.66 -7.07
N THR A 77 21.15 0.91 -7.70
CA THR A 77 20.65 -0.36 -7.20
C THR A 77 21.67 -1.47 -7.39
N LEU A 78 22.27 -1.54 -8.57
CA LEU A 78 23.34 -2.49 -8.88
C LEU A 78 24.55 -2.25 -7.96
N ASP A 79 24.91 -0.98 -7.74
CA ASP A 79 25.94 -0.57 -6.79
C ASP A 79 25.62 -1.04 -5.36
N MET A 80 24.38 -0.85 -4.91
CA MET A 80 23.92 -1.30 -3.59
C MET A 80 24.03 -2.82 -3.45
N ILE A 81 23.57 -3.60 -4.43
CA ILE A 81 23.65 -5.06 -4.40
C ILE A 81 25.11 -5.54 -4.40
N ALA A 82 25.96 -4.93 -5.22
CA ALA A 82 27.40 -5.24 -5.25
C ALA A 82 28.07 -4.92 -3.90
N TRP A 83 27.67 -3.82 -3.27
CA TRP A 83 28.15 -3.44 -1.94
C TRP A 83 27.70 -4.42 -0.86
N ILE A 84 26.43 -4.83 -0.85
CA ILE A 84 25.91 -5.86 0.07
C ILE A 84 26.76 -7.14 -0.04
N ARG A 85 26.97 -7.63 -1.27
CA ARG A 85 27.75 -8.84 -1.54
C ARG A 85 29.21 -8.73 -1.10
N SER A 86 29.86 -7.61 -1.40
CA SER A 86 31.25 -7.38 -0.99
C SER A 86 31.43 -7.18 0.52
N SER A 87 30.35 -6.84 1.23
CA SER A 87 30.34 -6.64 2.68
C SER A 87 29.85 -7.86 3.47
N GLY A 88 29.79 -9.03 2.83
CA GLY A 88 29.44 -10.30 3.49
C GLY A 88 27.95 -10.62 3.55
N GLY A 89 27.09 -9.79 2.96
CA GLY A 89 25.68 -10.11 2.74
C GLY A 89 25.45 -10.92 1.47
N THR A 90 24.23 -11.39 1.30
CA THR A 90 23.81 -12.14 0.12
C THR A 90 22.49 -11.59 -0.43
N VAL A 91 22.40 -11.58 -1.75
CA VAL A 91 21.17 -11.30 -2.51
C VAL A 91 21.09 -12.39 -3.57
N SER A 92 20.00 -13.17 -3.53
CA SER A 92 19.83 -14.36 -4.37
C SER A 92 20.03 -14.03 -5.85
N GLU A 93 20.74 -14.90 -6.59
CA GLU A 93 20.85 -14.80 -8.04
C GLU A 93 19.57 -15.28 -8.74
N LYS A 94 18.54 -15.72 -8.01
CA LYS A 94 17.25 -16.11 -8.61
C LYS A 94 16.33 -14.92 -8.84
N ILE A 95 16.75 -13.69 -8.56
CA ILE A 95 15.93 -12.50 -8.77
C ILE A 95 16.36 -11.69 -9.98
N GLU A 96 15.46 -10.84 -10.44
CA GLU A 96 15.74 -9.67 -11.26
C GLU A 96 14.97 -8.47 -10.74
N ILE A 97 15.50 -7.28 -10.99
CA ILE A 97 14.82 -6.02 -10.68
C ILE A 97 14.24 -5.53 -11.99
N ARG A 98 12.91 -5.44 -12.07
CA ARG A 98 12.24 -4.86 -13.24
C ARG A 98 11.91 -3.42 -12.96
N LEU A 99 12.13 -2.57 -13.95
CA LEU A 99 11.84 -1.15 -13.90
C LEU A 99 10.45 -0.86 -14.51
N PRO A 100 9.87 0.32 -14.21
CA PRO A 100 8.55 0.74 -14.67
C PRO A 100 8.23 0.57 -16.17
N TYR A 101 9.22 0.43 -17.06
CA TYR A 101 9.02 0.50 -18.51
C TYR A 101 8.89 -0.86 -19.21
N ASP A 102 9.14 -1.98 -18.53
CA ASP A 102 9.24 -3.30 -19.17
C ASP A 102 7.93 -4.11 -19.26
N VAL A 103 6.83 -3.67 -18.64
CA VAL A 103 5.60 -4.47 -18.56
C VAL A 103 4.35 -3.65 -18.81
N GLY A 104 3.97 -3.51 -20.08
CA GLY A 104 2.71 -2.89 -20.47
C GLY A 104 1.52 -3.74 -19.99
N LYS A 105 1.01 -3.46 -18.78
CA LYS A 105 -0.41 -3.52 -18.35
C LYS A 105 -0.64 -3.45 -16.83
N ASP A 106 0.37 -3.72 -15.99
CA ASP A 106 0.13 -4.05 -14.57
C ASP A 106 0.59 -2.97 -13.55
N GLY A 107 0.69 -1.71 -13.96
CA GLY A 107 1.17 -0.64 -13.08
C GLY A 107 2.69 -0.58 -13.06
N ASN A 108 3.21 0.51 -13.59
CA ASN A 108 4.62 0.74 -13.88
C ASN A 108 5.42 1.03 -12.59
N PHE A 109 5.60 0.04 -11.73
CA PHE A 109 6.45 0.17 -10.54
C PHE A 109 7.70 -0.68 -10.64
N ARG A 110 8.79 -0.15 -10.10
CA ARG A 110 9.98 -0.94 -9.82
C ARG A 110 9.61 -2.08 -8.89
N GLY A 111 10.10 -3.29 -9.13
CA GLY A 111 9.83 -4.44 -8.27
C GLY A 111 10.88 -5.53 -8.42
N ILE A 112 10.87 -6.47 -7.47
CA ILE A 112 11.75 -7.63 -7.45
C ILE A 112 10.95 -8.83 -7.99
N TYR A 113 11.47 -9.49 -9.02
CA TYR A 113 10.83 -10.63 -9.67
C TYR A 113 11.71 -11.87 -9.58
N ALA A 114 11.09 -13.03 -9.49
CA ALA A 114 11.77 -14.30 -9.55
C ALA A 114 12.16 -14.62 -11.01
N ARG A 115 13.47 -14.76 -11.30
CA ARG A 115 13.97 -15.37 -12.55
C ARG A 115 13.81 -16.89 -12.53
N GLU A 116 13.96 -17.48 -11.36
CA GLU A 116 13.83 -18.91 -11.11
C GLU A 116 12.88 -19.12 -9.94
N ALA A 117 12.29 -20.31 -9.85
CA ALA A 117 11.40 -20.62 -8.74
C ALA A 117 12.15 -20.64 -7.40
N PHE A 118 11.48 -20.16 -6.36
CA PHE A 118 11.90 -20.29 -4.97
C PHE A 118 11.04 -21.32 -4.26
N GLU A 119 11.67 -22.18 -3.47
CA GLU A 119 10.95 -23.05 -2.55
C GLU A 119 10.55 -22.27 -1.29
N LYS A 120 9.57 -22.78 -0.53
CA LYS A 120 9.18 -22.17 0.75
C LYS A 120 10.35 -22.17 1.75
N GLY A 121 10.60 -21.04 2.39
CA GLY A 121 11.68 -20.85 3.36
C GLY A 121 13.05 -20.58 2.73
N GLU A 122 13.11 -20.45 1.40
CA GLU A 122 14.34 -20.11 0.70
C GLU A 122 14.71 -18.65 0.97
N VAL A 123 16.00 -18.39 1.20
CA VAL A 123 16.52 -17.06 1.50
C VAL A 123 16.59 -16.22 0.22
N VAL A 124 15.90 -15.08 0.22
CA VAL A 124 15.96 -14.09 -0.86
C VAL A 124 17.15 -13.15 -0.66
N CYS A 125 17.32 -12.64 0.57
CA CYS A 125 18.50 -11.87 0.98
C CYS A 125 18.87 -12.14 2.45
N ASP A 126 20.16 -12.03 2.76
CA ASP A 126 20.72 -12.10 4.12
C ASP A 126 21.72 -10.96 4.29
N LEU A 127 21.40 -10.00 5.15
CA LEU A 127 22.13 -8.74 5.31
C LEU A 127 22.79 -8.69 6.69
N PRO A 128 24.11 -8.47 6.79
CA PRO A 128 24.78 -8.19 8.04
C PRO A 128 24.18 -6.94 8.69
N TRP A 129 23.99 -6.98 10.01
CA TRP A 129 23.37 -5.88 10.77
C TRP A 129 24.09 -4.53 10.62
N ASP A 130 25.38 -4.54 10.30
CA ASP A 130 26.19 -3.34 10.12
C ASP A 130 25.97 -2.63 8.79
N LEU A 131 25.22 -3.22 7.85
CA LEU A 131 24.83 -2.55 6.60
C LEU A 131 23.55 -1.73 6.73
N LEU A 132 22.79 -1.92 7.80
CA LEU A 132 21.54 -1.20 8.02
C LEU A 132 21.83 0.25 8.43
N VAL A 133 21.01 1.19 7.97
CA VAL A 133 21.04 2.54 8.53
C VAL A 133 20.30 2.50 9.85
N LYS A 134 21.04 2.79 10.92
CA LYS A 134 20.56 2.81 12.29
C LYS A 134 20.15 4.25 12.67
N PRO A 135 19.33 4.43 13.71
CA PRO A 135 19.04 5.74 14.24
C PRO A 135 20.32 6.50 14.61
N GLY A 136 20.36 7.78 14.26
CA GLY A 136 21.37 8.72 14.73
C GLY A 136 21.14 9.15 16.18
N PRO A 137 21.85 10.17 16.66
CA PRO A 137 21.58 10.78 17.96
C PRO A 137 20.21 11.47 17.97
N GLY A 138 19.37 11.13 18.93
CA GLY A 138 18.01 11.65 19.08
C GLY A 138 17.11 10.59 19.71
N GLU A 139 15.81 10.85 19.69
CA GLU A 139 14.77 9.89 20.10
C GLU A 139 13.81 9.65 18.95
N GLY A 140 13.11 8.52 19.01
CA GLY A 140 12.04 8.16 18.08
C GLY A 140 12.41 8.28 16.61
N ASP A 141 11.47 8.79 15.83
CA ASP A 141 11.60 8.93 14.38
C ASP A 141 12.58 10.04 13.98
N CYS A 142 12.81 11.03 14.86
CA CYS A 142 13.85 12.05 14.63
C CYS A 142 15.24 11.42 14.53
N ALA A 143 15.55 10.46 15.40
CA ALA A 143 16.81 9.73 15.37
C ALA A 143 16.97 8.97 14.05
N THR A 144 15.92 8.27 13.61
CA THR A 144 15.89 7.56 12.32
C THR A 144 16.10 8.53 11.16
N THR A 145 15.39 9.66 11.12
CA THR A 145 15.54 10.72 10.12
C THR A 145 17.00 11.18 10.00
N TYR A 146 17.68 11.43 11.12
CA TYR A 146 19.09 11.85 11.05
C TYR A 146 20.01 10.75 10.52
N GLY A 147 19.76 9.50 10.89
CA GLY A 147 20.53 8.36 10.37
C GLY A 147 20.40 8.26 8.85
N ILE A 148 19.18 8.42 8.33
CA ILE A 148 18.88 8.45 6.89
C ILE A 148 19.57 9.64 6.24
N TYR A 149 19.38 10.85 6.78
CA TYR A 149 20.00 12.06 6.26
C TYR A 149 21.53 11.91 6.14
N ASP A 150 22.19 11.46 7.21
CA ASP A 150 23.65 11.27 7.22
C ASP A 150 24.09 10.21 6.20
N ALA A 151 23.36 9.10 6.09
CA ALA A 151 23.63 8.06 5.10
C ALA A 151 23.54 8.62 3.67
N MET A 152 22.53 9.44 3.39
CA MET A 152 22.34 10.08 2.08
C MET A 152 23.40 11.14 1.76
N LYS A 153 23.96 11.81 2.78
CA LYS A 153 25.05 12.79 2.59
C LYS A 153 26.42 12.14 2.40
N ASP A 154 26.63 10.89 2.85
CA ASP A 154 27.89 10.20 2.64
C ASP A 154 27.97 9.62 1.21
N PRO A 155 28.79 10.20 0.30
CA PRO A 155 28.89 9.72 -1.07
C PRO A 155 29.46 8.29 -1.16
N ARG A 156 30.11 7.80 -0.10
CA ARG A 156 30.67 6.45 -0.03
C ARG A 156 29.62 5.40 0.30
N ASN A 157 28.47 5.79 0.85
CA ASN A 157 27.39 4.87 1.22
C ASN A 157 26.51 4.56 -0.01
N PRO A 158 26.59 3.35 -0.60
CA PRO A 158 25.82 3.03 -1.80
C PRO A 158 24.32 2.99 -1.55
N TYR A 159 23.90 2.60 -0.34
CA TYR A 159 22.49 2.64 0.02
C TYR A 159 21.99 4.07 0.20
N GLY A 160 22.78 4.95 0.81
CA GLY A 160 22.47 6.38 0.87
C GLY A 160 22.30 7.03 -0.50
N ARG A 161 23.13 6.65 -1.49
CA ARG A 161 22.94 7.07 -2.89
C ARG A 161 21.63 6.53 -3.48
N TYR A 162 21.29 5.27 -3.23
CA TYR A 162 20.01 4.70 -3.63
C TYR A 162 18.81 5.44 -2.99
N LEU A 163 18.89 5.78 -1.71
CA LEU A 163 17.85 6.54 -1.00
C LEU A 163 17.66 7.94 -1.61
N ASN A 164 18.74 8.59 -2.06
CA ASN A 164 18.67 9.85 -2.81
C ASN A 164 17.94 9.73 -4.15
N THR A 165 17.84 8.53 -4.71
CA THR A 165 17.13 8.28 -5.97
C THR A 165 15.64 8.01 -5.79
N GLN A 166 15.16 7.88 -4.54
CA GLN A 166 13.74 7.64 -4.30
C GLN A 166 12.91 8.87 -4.71
N PRO A 167 11.68 8.67 -5.23
CA PRO A 167 10.79 9.77 -5.53
C PRO A 167 10.59 10.65 -4.30
N ARG A 168 10.45 11.96 -4.51
CA ARG A 168 10.16 12.92 -3.45
C ARG A 168 8.65 13.21 -3.43
N ARG A 169 8.12 13.58 -2.25
CA ARG A 169 6.75 14.11 -2.09
C ARG A 169 5.63 13.21 -2.64
N TYR A 170 5.79 11.89 -2.62
CA TYR A 170 4.73 10.97 -3.07
C TYR A 170 3.71 10.64 -1.96
N VAL A 171 4.09 10.84 -0.70
CA VAL A 171 3.22 10.67 0.48
C VAL A 171 2.36 11.92 0.66
N PRO A 172 1.02 11.81 0.87
CA PRO A 172 0.10 12.94 1.01
C PRO A 172 0.56 14.06 1.95
N SER A 173 1.13 13.72 3.10
CA SER A 173 1.60 14.72 4.08
C SER A 173 2.74 15.60 3.54
N TRP A 174 3.42 15.22 2.46
CA TRP A 174 4.48 15.99 1.79
C TRP A 174 4.07 16.57 0.43
N TRP A 175 2.80 16.46 0.03
CA TRP A 175 2.29 17.05 -1.20
C TRP A 175 2.40 18.58 -1.22
N SER A 176 2.31 19.16 -2.42
CA SER A 176 2.15 20.60 -2.64
C SER A 176 0.96 21.17 -1.86
N ALA A 177 0.97 22.48 -1.60
CA ALA A 177 -0.15 23.14 -0.91
C ALA A 177 -1.47 22.97 -1.67
N GLU A 178 -1.40 23.03 -3.00
CA GLU A 178 -2.54 22.83 -3.90
C GLU A 178 -3.06 21.39 -3.85
N GLY A 179 -2.18 20.39 -3.89
CA GLY A 179 -2.55 18.98 -3.77
C GLY A 179 -3.16 18.66 -2.41
N LYS A 180 -2.57 19.18 -1.32
CA LYS A 180 -3.09 19.09 0.03
C LYS A 180 -4.49 19.68 0.16
N ALA A 181 -4.71 20.89 -0.35
CA ALA A 181 -6.02 21.54 -0.31
C ALA A 181 -7.08 20.76 -1.09
N LEU A 182 -6.73 20.20 -2.25
CA LEU A 182 -7.64 19.37 -3.04
C LEU A 182 -7.96 18.06 -2.34
N LEU A 183 -6.98 17.42 -1.71
CA LEU A 183 -7.18 16.22 -0.90
C LEU A 183 -8.11 16.51 0.29
N THR A 184 -7.89 17.60 1.03
CA THR A 184 -8.78 18.01 2.13
C THR A 184 -10.22 18.19 1.67
N GLU A 185 -10.45 18.87 0.54
CA GLU A 185 -11.80 19.05 -0.03
C GLU A 185 -12.43 17.69 -0.42
N MET A 186 -11.63 16.77 -0.98
CA MET A 186 -12.09 15.42 -1.34
C MET A 186 -12.47 14.60 -0.12
N LEU A 187 -11.68 14.65 0.96
CA LEU A 187 -11.95 13.90 2.18
C LEU A 187 -13.12 14.51 2.97
N GLY A 188 -13.25 15.83 2.98
CA GLY A 188 -14.24 16.52 3.80
C GLY A 188 -13.96 16.29 5.29
N GLU A 189 -15.02 16.27 6.10
CA GLU A 189 -14.92 16.04 7.56
C GLU A 189 -14.95 14.55 7.93
N ASP A 190 -15.44 13.71 7.01
CA ASP A 190 -15.92 12.38 7.35
C ASP A 190 -15.12 11.24 6.70
N LEU A 191 -14.44 11.44 5.55
CA LEU A 191 -13.72 10.33 4.91
C LEU A 191 -12.30 10.12 5.47
N PRO A 192 -11.88 8.87 5.69
CA PRO A 192 -10.48 8.53 5.94
C PRO A 192 -9.60 8.75 4.69
N PRO A 193 -8.26 8.82 4.84
CA PRO A 193 -7.55 8.82 6.11
C PRO A 193 -7.77 10.12 6.89
N PHE A 194 -8.16 9.99 8.16
CA PHE A 194 -8.17 11.12 9.08
C PHE A 194 -6.75 11.55 9.40
N GLU A 195 -6.58 12.81 9.76
CA GLU A 195 -5.32 13.29 10.33
C GLU A 195 -4.12 13.04 9.39
N TRP A 196 -4.37 13.01 8.08
CA TRP A 196 -3.38 12.61 7.08
C TRP A 196 -2.17 13.54 7.01
N ASP A 197 -2.27 14.76 7.54
CA ASP A 197 -1.18 15.72 7.66
C ASP A 197 -0.55 15.78 9.05
N GLN A 198 -1.14 15.12 10.06
CA GLN A 198 -0.66 15.20 11.45
C GLN A 198 0.71 14.58 11.65
N TYR A 199 1.10 13.60 10.84
CA TYR A 199 2.40 12.97 11.02
C TYR A 199 3.56 13.97 10.80
N VAL A 200 3.46 14.81 9.76
CA VAL A 200 4.44 15.88 9.52
C VAL A 200 4.41 16.89 10.66
N GLN A 201 3.23 17.28 11.14
CA GLN A 201 3.09 18.20 12.27
C GLN A 201 3.71 17.62 13.55
N GLY A 202 3.48 16.34 13.84
CA GLY A 202 4.03 15.63 14.98
C GLY A 202 5.55 15.53 14.94
N LEU A 203 6.11 15.17 13.78
CA LEU A 203 7.57 15.21 13.57
C LEU A 203 8.14 16.62 13.70
N GLU A 204 7.51 17.62 13.09
CA GLU A 204 7.97 19.00 13.22
C GLU A 204 7.91 19.49 14.67
N ASP A 205 6.91 19.09 15.43
CA ASP A 205 6.76 19.46 16.85
C ASP A 205 7.76 18.74 17.75
N GLU A 206 8.01 17.45 17.50
CA GLU A 206 8.96 16.62 18.25
C GLU A 206 10.41 16.95 17.87
N CYS A 207 10.74 16.80 16.59
CA CYS A 207 12.08 17.04 16.06
C CYS A 207 12.43 18.52 16.09
N GLY A 208 11.46 19.42 15.87
CA GLY A 208 11.65 20.87 15.92
C GLY A 208 12.16 21.40 17.24
N ARG A 209 12.05 20.65 18.34
CA ARG A 209 12.65 21.03 19.63
C ARG A 209 14.15 20.74 19.70
N GLN A 210 14.64 19.83 18.87
CA GLN A 210 16.03 19.38 18.89
C GLN A 210 16.96 20.37 18.18
N PRO A 211 18.11 20.76 18.77
CA PRO A 211 19.04 21.70 18.14
C PRO A 211 19.54 21.24 16.77
N ARG A 212 19.76 19.92 16.62
CA ARG A 212 20.23 19.33 15.36
C ARG A 212 19.21 19.50 14.24
N TYR A 213 17.94 19.23 14.49
CA TYR A 213 16.88 19.43 13.51
C TYR A 213 16.83 20.88 13.01
N LYS A 214 16.80 21.86 13.93
CA LYS A 214 16.80 23.29 13.59
C LYS A 214 18.01 23.70 12.77
N GLN A 215 19.15 23.06 12.98
CA GLN A 215 20.35 23.28 12.18
C GLN A 215 20.17 22.70 10.77
N LEU A 216 19.79 21.43 10.66
CA LEU A 216 19.62 20.75 9.37
C LEU A 216 18.52 21.40 8.51
N MET A 217 17.40 21.82 9.11
CA MET A 217 16.35 22.57 8.40
C MET A 217 16.81 23.91 7.84
N LYS A 218 17.87 24.52 8.38
CA LYS A 218 18.47 25.74 7.83
C LYS A 218 19.51 25.44 6.75
N GLU A 219 20.23 24.33 6.89
CA GLU A 219 21.32 23.96 6.00
C GLU A 219 20.84 23.27 4.71
N ASP A 220 19.92 22.32 4.83
CA ASP A 220 19.48 21.45 3.74
C ASP A 220 18.04 20.93 3.98
N PRO A 221 17.04 21.82 4.00
CA PRO A 221 15.66 21.46 4.34
C PRO A 221 15.07 20.40 3.39
N GLU A 222 15.36 20.48 2.09
CA GLU A 222 14.79 19.53 1.13
C GLU A 222 15.30 18.10 1.35
N GLN A 223 16.57 17.96 1.69
CA GLN A 223 17.14 16.65 1.99
C GLN A 223 16.63 16.10 3.32
N LEU A 224 16.46 16.96 4.33
CA LEU A 224 15.91 16.54 5.62
C LEU A 224 14.46 16.08 5.50
N LEU A 225 13.59 16.88 4.86
CA LEU A 225 12.19 16.52 4.63
C LEU A 225 12.05 15.22 3.82
N HIS A 226 12.97 14.97 2.88
CA HIS A 226 12.99 13.71 2.15
C HIS A 226 13.41 12.53 3.03
N ALA A 227 14.37 12.72 3.92
CA ALA A 227 14.75 11.70 4.90
C ALA A 227 13.58 11.36 5.85
N GLU A 228 12.82 12.36 6.30
CA GLU A 228 11.62 12.14 7.13
C GLU A 228 10.53 11.35 6.42
N MET A 229 10.21 11.73 5.18
CA MET A 229 9.23 10.99 4.37
C MET A 229 9.65 9.53 4.18
N LEU A 230 10.96 9.26 4.03
CA LEU A 230 11.48 7.89 3.93
C LEU A 230 11.34 7.09 5.24
N VAL A 231 11.35 7.73 6.41
CA VAL A 231 11.06 7.03 7.68
C VAL A 231 9.69 6.37 7.60
N ILE A 232 8.67 7.14 7.22
CA ILE A 232 7.30 6.62 7.12
C ILE A 232 7.15 5.59 6.02
N ALA A 233 7.55 5.96 4.82
CA ALA A 233 7.19 5.16 3.67
C ALA A 233 8.06 3.91 3.48
N ARG A 234 9.20 3.80 4.19
CA ARG A 234 10.22 2.77 3.89
C ARG A 234 10.95 2.18 5.10
N ALA A 235 10.93 2.79 6.28
CA ALA A 235 11.63 2.21 7.43
C ALA A 235 10.93 0.96 7.95
N ASP A 236 11.73 0.02 8.46
CA ASP A 236 11.27 -1.11 9.26
C ASP A 236 11.47 -0.76 10.74
N GLY A 237 10.46 -0.11 11.31
CA GLY A 237 10.59 0.56 12.60
C GLY A 237 11.64 1.67 12.53
N ALA A 238 12.68 1.59 13.36
CA ALA A 238 13.74 2.60 13.42
C ALA A 238 14.92 2.31 12.46
N LEU A 239 14.80 1.34 11.55
CA LEU A 239 15.89 0.88 10.70
C LEU A 239 15.55 1.09 9.22
N MET A 240 16.52 1.55 8.44
CA MET A 240 16.46 1.38 6.98
C MET A 240 17.28 0.19 6.57
N VAL A 241 16.63 -0.73 5.86
CA VAL A 241 17.22 -2.00 5.47
C VAL A 241 17.49 -1.99 3.97
N PRO A 242 18.76 -1.98 3.54
CA PRO A 242 19.11 -2.01 2.12
C PRO A 242 18.43 -3.17 1.39
N PHE A 243 17.99 -2.95 0.16
CA PHE A 243 17.33 -3.95 -0.71
C PHE A 243 15.94 -4.44 -0.24
N TYR A 244 15.64 -4.42 1.06
CA TYR A 244 14.33 -4.75 1.62
C TYR A 244 13.24 -3.71 1.26
N ASP A 245 13.58 -2.43 1.26
CA ASP A 245 12.66 -1.33 0.91
C ASP A 245 12.28 -1.25 -0.60
N MET A 246 12.68 -2.27 -1.36
CA MET A 246 12.33 -2.49 -2.76
C MET A 246 11.24 -3.54 -2.98
N PHE A 247 10.91 -4.34 -1.95
CA PHE A 247 9.78 -5.27 -2.04
C PHE A 247 8.50 -4.44 -2.09
N ASN A 248 7.59 -4.76 -3.01
CA ASN A 248 6.31 -4.07 -3.07
C ASN A 248 5.29 -4.70 -2.13
N HIS A 249 4.32 -3.90 -1.74
CA HIS A 249 3.19 -4.33 -0.95
C HIS A 249 2.16 -5.12 -1.78
N ARG A 250 1.72 -6.27 -1.27
CA ARG A 250 0.43 -6.89 -1.62
C ARG A 250 0.00 -7.92 -0.59
N ASN A 251 -1.29 -7.94 -0.29
CA ASN A 251 -1.90 -8.81 0.71
C ASN A 251 -2.40 -10.15 0.13
N GLY A 252 -2.91 -11.01 1.02
CA GLY A 252 -3.58 -12.26 0.66
C GLY A 252 -2.65 -13.29 0.03
N LYS A 253 -3.12 -13.97 -1.04
CA LYS A 253 -2.36 -15.03 -1.72
C LYS A 253 -1.07 -14.54 -2.39
N TRP A 254 -0.94 -13.24 -2.61
CA TRP A 254 0.19 -12.64 -3.30
C TRP A 254 1.38 -12.40 -2.37
N TYR A 255 1.11 -12.15 -1.08
CA TYR A 255 2.11 -12.05 -0.02
C TYR A 255 2.95 -13.33 0.04
N ASN A 256 4.23 -13.25 -0.34
CA ASN A 256 5.06 -14.43 -0.56
C ASN A 256 6.45 -14.39 0.09
N THR A 257 6.72 -13.39 0.94
CA THR A 257 7.99 -13.21 1.65
C THR A 257 7.77 -12.91 3.13
N ASN A 258 8.68 -13.31 4.03
CA ASN A 258 8.62 -13.04 5.47
C ASN A 258 9.95 -12.48 5.96
N HIS A 259 9.89 -11.73 7.05
CA HIS A 259 11.05 -11.35 7.84
C HIS A 259 11.57 -12.54 8.65
N ASP A 260 12.89 -12.70 8.66
CA ASP A 260 13.64 -13.66 9.49
C ASP A 260 14.90 -12.96 10.03
N SER A 261 14.69 -12.07 10.99
CA SER A 261 15.75 -11.23 11.59
C SER A 261 16.29 -11.83 12.90
N ASP A 262 17.61 -11.70 13.08
CA ASP A 262 18.34 -11.98 14.32
C ASP A 262 18.94 -10.63 14.76
N HIS A 263 18.23 -9.96 15.68
CA HIS A 263 18.51 -8.58 16.07
C HIS A 263 19.98 -8.38 16.47
N GLY A 264 20.62 -7.38 15.89
CA GLY A 264 22.04 -7.08 16.13
C GLY A 264 23.02 -7.96 15.36
N ARG A 265 22.55 -8.97 14.62
CA ARG A 265 23.41 -9.90 13.87
C ARG A 265 23.14 -9.89 12.37
N ARG A 266 21.89 -10.13 11.98
CA ARG A 266 21.49 -10.18 10.56
C ARG A 266 20.02 -9.88 10.35
N PHE A 267 19.71 -9.39 9.17
CA PHE A 267 18.34 -9.21 8.68
C PHE A 267 18.15 -10.08 7.44
N ARG A 268 17.13 -10.95 7.42
CA ARG A 268 16.85 -11.81 6.27
C ARG A 268 15.42 -11.68 5.79
N ILE A 269 15.27 -11.86 4.49
CA ILE A 269 13.99 -12.10 3.85
C ILE A 269 13.98 -13.51 3.29
N ILE A 270 12.97 -14.28 3.67
CA ILE A 270 12.73 -15.64 3.20
C ILE A 270 11.39 -15.72 2.49
N THR A 271 11.21 -16.67 1.58
CA THR A 271 9.89 -16.93 1.00
C THR A 271 8.97 -17.65 2.00
N ASN A 272 7.69 -17.31 2.03
CA ASN A 272 6.72 -17.94 2.94
C ASN A 272 5.85 -19.02 2.26
N ARG A 273 5.91 -19.07 0.93
CA ARG A 273 5.34 -20.08 0.03
C ARG A 273 6.29 -20.33 -1.13
N LYS A 274 5.97 -21.32 -1.97
CA LYS A 274 6.63 -21.46 -3.27
C LYS A 274 6.34 -20.23 -4.13
N VAL A 275 7.35 -19.71 -4.83
CA VAL A 275 7.23 -18.60 -5.78
C VAL A 275 7.69 -19.09 -7.14
N GLU A 276 6.84 -19.03 -8.16
CA GLU A 276 7.20 -19.47 -9.50
C GLU A 276 8.07 -18.45 -10.23
N ALA A 277 8.84 -18.91 -11.23
CA ALA A 277 9.58 -18.02 -12.11
C ALA A 277 8.62 -17.04 -12.82
N GLY A 278 8.97 -15.76 -12.82
CA GLY A 278 8.20 -14.65 -13.36
C GLY A 278 7.27 -13.96 -12.36
N GLU A 279 7.00 -14.56 -11.19
CA GLU A 279 6.23 -13.90 -10.14
C GLU A 279 7.03 -12.74 -9.50
N GLN A 280 6.31 -11.71 -9.05
CA GLN A 280 6.90 -10.67 -8.20
C GLN A 280 7.05 -11.20 -6.77
N LEU A 281 8.18 -10.92 -6.14
CA LEU A 281 8.36 -11.10 -4.71
C LEU A 281 7.70 -9.92 -3.99
N GLN A 282 6.68 -10.23 -3.21
CA GLN A 282 5.82 -9.26 -2.57
C GLN A 282 5.78 -9.50 -1.06
N GLN A 283 5.74 -8.38 -0.37
CA GLN A 283 5.61 -8.31 1.06
C GLN A 283 4.25 -7.74 1.43
N SER A 284 3.81 -7.94 2.66
CA SER A 284 2.69 -7.19 3.21
C SER A 284 3.22 -6.19 4.24
N TYR A 285 2.63 -5.00 4.29
CA TYR A 285 3.04 -3.95 5.25
C TYR A 285 2.11 -3.87 6.45
N ASN A 286 0.95 -4.52 6.38
CA ASN A 286 -0.02 -4.63 7.46
C ASN A 286 -0.23 -6.09 7.89
N GLN A 287 -0.15 -7.07 7.00
CA GLN A 287 -0.33 -8.51 7.28
C GLN A 287 0.98 -9.30 7.41
N CYS A 288 2.13 -8.64 7.59
CA CYS A 288 3.40 -9.36 7.78
C CYS A 288 3.50 -10.09 9.11
N ASN A 289 4.41 -11.06 9.17
CA ASN A 289 4.65 -11.87 10.37
C ASN A 289 5.16 -11.06 11.58
N ILE A 290 5.63 -9.83 11.38
CA ILE A 290 6.10 -8.93 12.45
C ILE A 290 5.27 -7.63 12.54
N CYS A 291 4.18 -7.51 11.78
CA CYS A 291 3.39 -6.28 11.67
C CYS A 291 2.45 -6.04 12.87
N ALA A 292 2.51 -6.91 13.89
CA ALA A 292 1.69 -6.85 15.10
C ALA A 292 0.20 -6.62 14.79
N ASN A 293 -0.41 -5.58 15.34
CA ASN A 293 -1.82 -5.22 15.18
C ASN A 293 -2.13 -4.44 13.91
N ARG A 294 -1.13 -4.10 13.06
CA ARG A 294 -1.39 -3.39 11.79
C ARG A 294 -2.33 -4.19 10.90
N ALA A 295 -2.30 -5.52 10.96
CA ALA A 295 -3.20 -6.34 10.17
C ALA A 295 -4.68 -5.98 10.43
N ASP A 296 -4.99 -5.47 11.62
CA ASP A 296 -6.36 -5.27 12.04
C ASP A 296 -6.80 -3.83 11.88
N VAL A 297 -5.89 -2.89 12.09
CA VAL A 297 -6.20 -1.45 12.10
C VAL A 297 -5.67 -0.69 10.88
N PHE A 298 -4.86 -1.32 10.02
CA PHE A 298 -4.37 -0.71 8.77
C PHE A 298 -5.06 -1.35 7.56
N GLY A 299 -5.58 -0.50 6.69
CA GLY A 299 -6.10 -0.83 5.37
C GLY A 299 -5.56 0.09 4.27
N THR A 300 -6.35 0.22 3.21
CA THR A 300 -6.03 1.00 2.02
C THR A 300 -5.87 2.48 2.34
N ASP A 301 -6.60 3.00 3.32
CA ASP A 301 -6.54 4.40 3.74
C ASP A 301 -5.17 4.73 4.35
N GLU A 302 -4.66 3.87 5.23
CA GLU A 302 -3.31 3.99 5.81
C GLU A 302 -2.22 3.74 4.76
N MET A 303 -2.44 2.81 3.82
CA MET A 303 -1.48 2.62 2.71
C MET A 303 -1.35 3.88 1.85
N PHE A 304 -2.46 4.56 1.59
CA PHE A 304 -2.44 5.83 0.86
C PHE A 304 -1.80 6.94 1.70
N LYS A 305 -2.19 7.05 2.97
CA LYS A 305 -1.70 8.07 3.92
C LYS A 305 -0.19 7.99 4.14
N ASP A 306 0.33 6.80 4.43
CA ASP A 306 1.70 6.61 4.91
C ASP A 306 2.65 6.23 3.78
N TYR A 307 2.16 5.55 2.74
CA TYR A 307 3.01 5.05 1.65
C TYR A 307 2.73 5.71 0.29
N GLY A 308 1.69 6.54 0.19
CA GLY A 308 1.38 7.29 -1.03
C GLY A 308 0.87 6.42 -2.19
N PHE A 309 0.31 5.24 -1.91
CA PHE A 309 -0.29 4.38 -2.93
C PHE A 309 -1.59 3.73 -2.46
N VAL A 310 -2.45 3.39 -3.42
CA VAL A 310 -3.65 2.60 -3.18
C VAL A 310 -3.33 1.12 -3.32
N GLU A 311 -3.71 0.30 -2.34
CA GLU A 311 -3.51 -1.15 -2.38
C GLU A 311 -4.01 -1.77 -3.69
N PHE A 312 -3.22 -2.66 -4.27
CA PHE A 312 -3.74 -3.62 -5.25
C PHE A 312 -4.63 -4.65 -4.55
N MET A 313 -5.56 -5.27 -5.28
CA MET A 313 -6.38 -6.33 -4.70
C MET A 313 -5.51 -7.49 -4.13
N PRO A 314 -5.83 -8.00 -2.93
CA PRO A 314 -6.95 -7.59 -2.09
C PRO A 314 -6.71 -6.27 -1.34
N GLN A 315 -7.76 -5.45 -1.25
CA GLN A 315 -7.81 -4.21 -0.49
C GLN A 315 -8.54 -4.42 0.84
N ARG A 316 -8.06 -3.80 1.92
CA ARG A 316 -8.74 -3.78 3.22
C ARG A 316 -9.27 -2.39 3.53
N TRP A 317 -10.51 -2.29 3.98
CA TRP A 317 -11.14 -1.03 4.35
C TRP A 317 -11.58 -1.07 5.81
N VAL A 318 -11.18 -0.07 6.58
CA VAL A 318 -11.50 0.09 8.00
C VAL A 318 -12.07 1.49 8.19
N VAL A 319 -13.37 1.59 8.44
CA VAL A 319 -14.07 2.87 8.61
C VAL A 319 -14.60 2.95 10.05
N ASP A 320 -13.77 3.50 10.93
CA ASP A 320 -13.96 3.50 12.38
C ASP A 320 -15.24 4.24 12.81
N GLU A 321 -15.57 5.36 12.16
CA GLU A 321 -16.70 6.26 12.48
C GLU A 321 -18.04 5.54 12.44
N VAL A 322 -18.12 4.50 11.60
CA VAL A 322 -19.31 3.68 11.39
C VAL A 322 -19.08 2.20 11.70
N ARG A 323 -17.92 1.85 12.26
CA ARG A 323 -17.50 0.50 12.63
C ARG A 323 -17.67 -0.51 11.50
N VAL A 324 -17.24 -0.14 10.29
CA VAL A 324 -17.32 -1.02 9.13
C VAL A 324 -15.92 -1.50 8.77
N LYS A 325 -15.75 -2.82 8.70
CA LYS A 325 -14.48 -3.46 8.31
C LYS A 325 -14.75 -4.52 7.25
N PHE A 326 -14.08 -4.43 6.11
CA PHE A 326 -14.26 -5.39 5.02
C PHE A 326 -13.04 -5.46 4.11
N ASP A 327 -12.88 -6.62 3.47
CA ASP A 327 -11.91 -6.82 2.39
C ASP A 327 -12.64 -6.82 1.05
N ILE A 328 -11.94 -6.36 0.00
CA ILE A 328 -12.30 -6.54 -1.40
C ILE A 328 -11.23 -7.39 -2.06
N ASP A 329 -11.62 -8.46 -2.74
CA ASP A 329 -10.70 -9.31 -3.49
C ASP A 329 -11.28 -9.68 -4.87
N ASP A 330 -10.41 -10.18 -5.74
CA ASP A 330 -10.83 -10.85 -6.96
C ASP A 330 -11.50 -12.19 -6.60
N ARG A 331 -12.68 -12.43 -7.16
CA ARG A 331 -13.32 -13.74 -7.06
C ARG A 331 -12.43 -14.80 -7.68
N GLU A 332 -12.41 -15.98 -7.07
CA GLU A 332 -11.59 -17.12 -7.55
C GLU A 332 -11.94 -17.54 -8.99
N ASP A 333 -13.20 -17.36 -9.39
CA ASP A 333 -13.68 -17.67 -10.74
C ASP A 333 -13.41 -16.57 -11.78
N GLY A 334 -12.82 -15.44 -11.36
CA GLY A 334 -12.55 -14.28 -12.20
C GLY A 334 -13.79 -13.49 -12.62
N SER A 335 -14.96 -13.73 -12.01
CA SER A 335 -16.22 -13.06 -12.37
C SER A 335 -16.33 -11.61 -11.89
N GLY A 336 -15.30 -11.09 -11.23
CA GLY A 336 -15.21 -9.72 -10.74
C GLY A 336 -14.75 -9.66 -9.29
N LEU A 337 -15.14 -8.59 -8.60
CA LEU A 337 -14.76 -8.35 -7.21
C LEU A 337 -15.79 -8.94 -6.23
N GLU A 338 -15.31 -9.34 -5.06
CA GLU A 338 -16.12 -9.77 -3.93
C GLU A 338 -15.81 -8.97 -2.67
N VAL A 339 -16.86 -8.69 -1.89
CA VAL A 339 -16.75 -8.02 -0.58
C VAL A 339 -16.88 -9.08 0.52
N LYS A 340 -15.90 -9.12 1.40
CA LYS A 340 -15.88 -9.96 2.61
C LYS A 340 -15.95 -9.07 3.83
N PHE A 341 -17.13 -8.99 4.45
CA PHE A 341 -17.30 -8.26 5.71
C PHE A 341 -16.55 -8.96 6.84
N LEU A 342 -15.64 -8.23 7.49
CA LEU A 342 -14.90 -8.66 8.68
C LEU A 342 -15.53 -8.14 9.97
N ALA A 343 -16.54 -7.28 9.85
CA ALA A 343 -17.46 -6.86 10.90
C ALA A 343 -18.88 -6.73 10.30
N PRO A 344 -19.96 -6.91 11.08
CA PRO A 344 -21.32 -6.80 10.57
C PRO A 344 -21.56 -5.38 10.11
N ILE A 345 -22.04 -5.22 8.87
CA ILE A 345 -22.36 -3.90 8.36
C ILE A 345 -23.67 -3.40 8.98
N SER A 346 -23.65 -2.22 9.59
CA SER A 346 -24.83 -1.62 10.23
C SER A 346 -25.69 -0.82 9.25
N HIS A 347 -26.93 -0.52 9.64
CA HIS A 347 -27.77 0.42 8.87
C HIS A 347 -27.12 1.81 8.79
N ARG A 348 -26.44 2.21 9.87
CA ARG A 348 -25.66 3.45 9.93
C ARG A 348 -24.49 3.42 8.93
N GLY A 349 -23.75 2.31 8.84
CA GLY A 349 -22.68 2.14 7.84
C GLY A 349 -23.18 2.25 6.40
N LEU A 350 -24.30 1.59 6.07
CA LEU A 350 -24.91 1.73 4.73
C LEU A 350 -25.38 3.15 4.43
N ALA A 351 -25.96 3.85 5.42
CA ALA A 351 -26.39 5.23 5.26
C ALA A 351 -25.20 6.16 5.01
N TYR A 352 -24.10 5.94 5.75
CA TYR A 352 -22.84 6.65 5.58
C TYR A 352 -22.26 6.46 4.17
N PHE A 353 -22.14 5.23 3.67
CA PHE A 353 -21.64 4.98 2.32
C PHE A 353 -22.46 5.68 1.24
N ARG A 354 -23.80 5.71 1.36
CA ARG A 354 -24.65 6.44 0.40
C ARG A 354 -24.36 7.94 0.41
N LYS A 355 -24.24 8.53 1.61
CA LYS A 355 -23.94 9.97 1.78
C LYS A 355 -22.59 10.30 1.13
N GLU A 356 -21.55 9.53 1.45
CA GLU A 356 -20.20 9.80 0.96
C GLU A 356 -20.06 9.53 -0.54
N LEU A 357 -20.71 8.50 -1.09
CA LEU A 357 -20.75 8.29 -2.54
C LEU A 357 -21.36 9.51 -3.27
N SER A 358 -22.48 10.05 -2.79
CA SER A 358 -23.07 11.25 -3.39
C SER A 358 -22.15 12.47 -3.29
N ARG A 359 -21.36 12.59 -2.21
CA ARG A 359 -20.39 13.68 -2.03
C ARG A 359 -19.19 13.52 -2.98
N LEU A 360 -18.66 12.31 -3.11
CA LEU A 360 -17.58 11.97 -4.04
C LEU A 360 -17.99 12.20 -5.49
N GLU A 361 -19.20 11.80 -5.90
CA GLU A 361 -19.73 12.09 -7.24
C GLU A 361 -19.81 13.60 -7.53
N TYR A 362 -20.22 14.40 -6.54
CA TYR A 362 -20.20 15.86 -6.65
C TYR A 362 -18.78 16.41 -6.77
N PHE A 363 -17.85 15.94 -5.94
CA PHE A 363 -16.44 16.30 -5.99
C PHE A 363 -15.82 15.98 -7.37
N GLU A 364 -16.02 14.76 -7.87
CA GLU A 364 -15.56 14.32 -9.19
C GLU A 364 -16.08 15.26 -10.29
N THR A 365 -17.38 15.55 -10.29
CA THR A 365 -18.02 16.43 -11.28
C THR A 365 -17.41 17.84 -11.26
N LYS A 366 -17.07 18.34 -10.06
CA LYS A 366 -16.52 19.68 -9.86
C LYS A 366 -15.05 19.78 -10.29
N TYR A 367 -14.24 18.76 -10.03
CA TYR A 367 -12.78 18.87 -10.14
C TYR A 367 -12.12 17.98 -11.19
N ARG A 368 -12.61 16.77 -11.49
CA ARG A 368 -11.84 15.79 -12.30
C ARG A 368 -11.47 16.26 -13.70
N ASN A 369 -12.31 17.09 -14.30
CA ASN A 369 -12.08 17.66 -15.63
C ASN A 369 -11.84 19.18 -15.59
N ASP A 370 -11.52 19.74 -14.41
CA ASP A 370 -11.19 21.16 -14.27
C ASP A 370 -9.71 21.40 -14.62
N ALA A 371 -9.47 21.80 -15.87
CA ALA A 371 -8.14 22.05 -16.39
C ALA A 371 -7.34 23.09 -15.59
N ARG A 372 -8.02 23.99 -14.86
CA ARG A 372 -7.34 24.98 -14.01
C ARG A 372 -6.76 24.32 -12.77
N THR A 373 -7.54 23.52 -12.05
CA THR A 373 -7.07 22.78 -10.87
C THR A 373 -6.00 21.76 -11.27
N GLU A 374 -6.22 21.01 -12.35
CA GLU A 374 -5.24 20.05 -12.89
C GLU A 374 -3.90 20.72 -13.20
N ALA A 375 -3.91 21.93 -13.78
CA ALA A 375 -2.67 22.66 -14.08
C ALA A 375 -1.91 23.18 -12.85
N THR A 376 -2.56 23.24 -11.68
CA THR A 376 -1.94 23.72 -10.42
C THR A 376 -1.43 22.60 -9.52
N VAL A 377 -1.98 21.39 -9.64
CA VAL A 377 -1.57 20.23 -8.84
C VAL A 377 -0.51 19.45 -9.61
N PRO A 378 0.64 19.10 -9.00
CA PRO A 378 1.63 18.24 -9.65
C PRO A 378 1.01 16.93 -10.16
N ALA A 379 1.39 16.50 -11.37
CA ALA A 379 0.74 15.38 -12.04
C ALA A 379 0.74 14.06 -11.23
N GLY A 380 1.80 13.81 -10.45
CA GLY A 380 1.86 12.64 -9.56
C GLY A 380 0.84 12.69 -8.42
N GLU A 381 0.68 13.85 -7.79
CA GLU A 381 -0.31 14.09 -6.73
C GLU A 381 -1.74 14.02 -7.28
N TRP A 382 -1.96 14.63 -8.45
CA TRP A 382 -3.24 14.55 -9.17
C TRP A 382 -3.65 13.10 -9.47
N PHE A 383 -2.71 12.31 -10.02
CA PHE A 383 -2.95 10.91 -10.31
C PHE A 383 -3.25 10.10 -9.05
N ALA A 384 -2.44 10.26 -8.00
CA ALA A 384 -2.62 9.53 -6.74
C ALA A 384 -3.95 9.87 -6.07
N LEU A 385 -4.36 11.15 -6.09
CA LEU A 385 -5.66 11.59 -5.56
C LEU A 385 -6.82 10.89 -6.28
N TRP A 386 -6.81 10.87 -7.62
CA TRP A 386 -7.90 10.24 -8.37
C TRP A 386 -7.87 8.71 -8.28
N GLN A 387 -6.69 8.10 -8.16
CA GLN A 387 -6.58 6.67 -7.88
C GLN A 387 -7.25 6.31 -6.55
N TYR A 388 -7.00 7.11 -5.50
CA TYR A 388 -7.60 6.91 -4.19
C TYR A 388 -9.10 7.19 -4.19
N HIS A 389 -9.54 8.30 -4.80
CA HIS A 389 -10.97 8.58 -5.02
C HIS A 389 -11.71 7.39 -5.66
N ASP A 390 -11.16 6.85 -6.76
CA ASP A 390 -11.77 5.74 -7.50
C ASP A 390 -11.84 4.47 -6.66
N ALA A 391 -10.84 4.22 -5.84
CA ALA A 391 -10.81 3.09 -4.92
C ALA A 391 -11.87 3.21 -3.83
N VAL A 392 -11.96 4.37 -3.15
CA VAL A 392 -12.98 4.62 -2.12
C VAL A 392 -14.39 4.50 -2.69
N ALA A 393 -14.65 5.16 -3.82
CA ALA A 393 -15.97 5.11 -4.47
C ALA A 393 -16.35 3.69 -4.89
N THR A 394 -15.41 2.93 -5.45
CA THR A 394 -15.63 1.52 -5.81
C THR A 394 -15.90 0.67 -4.58
N ALA A 395 -15.13 0.86 -3.52
CA ALA A 395 -15.25 0.08 -2.29
C ALA A 395 -16.60 0.31 -1.61
N PHE A 396 -17.02 1.56 -1.48
CA PHE A 396 -18.28 1.92 -0.83
C PHE A 396 -19.48 1.45 -1.64
N ASP A 397 -19.45 1.55 -2.98
CA ASP A 397 -20.52 1.06 -3.84
C ASP A 397 -20.66 -0.47 -3.76
N LEU A 398 -19.54 -1.21 -3.80
CA LEU A 398 -19.54 -2.67 -3.66
C LEU A 398 -20.03 -3.11 -2.28
N ALA A 399 -19.58 -2.46 -1.21
CA ALA A 399 -20.01 -2.74 0.15
C ALA A 399 -21.50 -2.43 0.34
N LEU A 400 -21.99 -1.32 -0.22
CA LEU A 400 -23.41 -0.96 -0.19
C LEU A 400 -24.29 -2.00 -0.90
N LYS A 401 -23.88 -2.45 -2.09
CA LYS A 401 -24.59 -3.48 -2.87
C LYS A 401 -24.62 -4.82 -2.15
N THR A 402 -23.50 -5.23 -1.56
CA THR A 402 -23.36 -6.52 -0.88
C THR A 402 -24.03 -6.53 0.49
N GLY A 403 -23.94 -5.42 1.22
CA GLY A 403 -24.39 -5.30 2.61
C GLY A 403 -25.87 -5.01 2.79
N LYS A 404 -26.59 -4.58 1.74
CA LYS A 404 -27.99 -4.12 1.85
C LYS A 404 -28.92 -5.09 2.56
N ASP A 405 -28.82 -6.38 2.25
CA ASP A 405 -29.69 -7.42 2.79
C ASP A 405 -29.08 -8.12 4.02
N ARG A 406 -27.88 -7.70 4.44
CA ARG A 406 -27.12 -8.23 5.58
C ARG A 406 -26.98 -7.22 6.73
N ALA A 407 -27.64 -6.08 6.61
CA ALA A 407 -27.47 -4.98 7.54
C ALA A 407 -27.95 -5.37 8.95
N SER A 408 -27.09 -5.17 9.95
CA SER A 408 -27.37 -5.49 11.34
C SER A 408 -26.66 -4.52 12.27
N ASP A 409 -27.39 -4.02 13.27
CA ASP A 409 -26.84 -3.10 14.27
C ASP A 409 -26.09 -3.84 15.41
N LYS A 410 -25.89 -5.17 15.28
CA LYS A 410 -25.10 -5.98 16.22
C LYS A 410 -23.70 -5.42 16.48
N VAL A 411 -23.07 -4.76 15.49
CA VAL A 411 -21.72 -4.17 15.62
C VAL A 411 -21.60 -3.13 16.74
N TRP A 412 -22.69 -2.45 17.08
CA TRP A 412 -22.71 -1.45 18.15
C TRP A 412 -22.63 -2.08 19.55
N ASN A 413 -23.06 -3.34 19.68
CA ASN A 413 -22.99 -4.10 20.93
C ASN A 413 -21.65 -4.85 21.10
N MET A 414 -20.76 -4.78 20.11
CA MET A 414 -19.48 -5.50 20.16
C MET A 414 -18.42 -4.82 21.04
N GLY A 415 -18.64 -3.58 21.50
CA GLY A 415 -17.57 -2.79 22.15
C GLY A 415 -16.43 -2.56 21.17
N ASP A 416 -15.18 -2.78 21.59
CA ASP A 416 -14.00 -2.72 20.71
C ASP A 416 -13.77 -4.00 19.89
N ARG A 417 -14.58 -5.04 20.13
CA ARG A 417 -14.41 -6.34 19.47
C ARG A 417 -14.77 -6.33 17.98
N TRP A 418 -15.37 -5.25 17.48
CA TRP A 418 -15.69 -5.12 16.05
C TRP A 418 -14.43 -5.08 15.19
N ASN A 419 -13.29 -4.65 15.77
CA ASN A 419 -12.01 -4.56 15.09
C ASN A 419 -11.06 -5.72 15.46
N LEU A 420 -11.58 -6.87 15.89
CA LEU A 420 -10.74 -8.02 16.24
C LEU A 420 -9.94 -8.54 15.03
N PRO A 421 -8.85 -9.29 15.31
CA PRO A 421 -8.11 -9.97 14.28
C PRO A 421 -8.98 -10.86 13.41
N SER A 422 -8.73 -10.86 12.10
CA SER A 422 -9.54 -11.63 11.12
C SER A 422 -9.65 -13.11 11.46
N LYS A 423 -8.62 -13.68 12.10
CA LYS A 423 -8.62 -15.08 12.60
C LYS A 423 -9.64 -15.36 13.71
N TYR A 424 -10.21 -14.33 14.35
CA TYR A 424 -11.25 -14.46 15.38
C TYR A 424 -12.62 -13.96 14.90
N ALA A 425 -12.64 -13.13 13.86
CA ALA A 425 -13.84 -12.50 13.31
C ALA A 425 -14.98 -13.52 13.06
N HIS A 426 -14.70 -14.61 12.35
CA HIS A 426 -15.71 -15.60 11.95
C HIS A 426 -16.45 -16.26 13.12
N LYS A 427 -15.80 -16.44 14.27
CA LYS A 427 -16.42 -17.07 15.45
C LYS A 427 -17.58 -16.25 16.01
N TYR A 428 -17.55 -14.93 15.84
CA TYR A 428 -18.57 -14.04 16.42
C TYR A 428 -19.74 -13.76 15.48
N PHE A 429 -19.65 -14.14 14.20
CA PHE A 429 -20.67 -13.78 13.19
C PHE A 429 -21.52 -14.96 12.76
N ASP A 430 -20.93 -16.15 12.69
CA ASP A 430 -21.60 -17.35 12.18
C ASP A 430 -22.23 -18.20 13.29
N GLU A 431 -22.06 -17.82 14.56
CA GLU A 431 -22.91 -18.31 15.65
C GLU A 431 -24.30 -17.65 15.50
N GLU A 432 -25.04 -18.11 14.49
CA GLU A 432 -26.49 -18.06 14.52
C GLU A 432 -26.94 -18.68 15.84
N GLU A 433 -27.91 -18.03 16.48
CA GLU A 433 -28.56 -18.37 17.74
C GLU A 433 -29.23 -19.77 17.68
N GLU A 434 -28.50 -20.84 17.40
CA GLU A 434 -29.01 -22.22 17.37
C GLU A 434 -29.19 -22.81 18.77
N ASP A 435 -28.74 -22.14 19.84
CA ASP A 435 -28.77 -22.69 21.21
C ASP A 435 -29.42 -21.76 22.26
N GLU A 436 -30.52 -21.05 21.94
CA GLU A 436 -31.34 -20.40 22.99
C GLU A 436 -32.26 -21.38 23.76
N ASP A 437 -32.28 -22.68 23.42
CA ASP A 437 -33.21 -23.64 24.03
C ASP A 437 -32.61 -24.67 25.01
N ASP A 438 -31.30 -24.66 25.33
CA ASP A 438 -30.73 -25.65 26.30
C ASP A 438 -29.55 -25.15 27.17
N TRP A 439 -29.64 -23.93 27.72
CA TRP A 439 -28.78 -23.52 28.84
C TRP A 439 -29.47 -23.80 30.18
N SER A 440 -29.66 -25.08 30.50
CA SER A 440 -29.85 -25.48 31.89
C SER A 440 -28.51 -25.41 32.62
N GLU A 441 -28.36 -24.38 33.47
CA GLU A 441 -27.62 -24.38 34.74
C GLU A 441 -26.41 -25.34 34.87
N ASP A 442 -25.31 -25.10 34.17
CA ASP A 442 -23.98 -25.58 34.61
C ASP A 442 -22.94 -24.50 34.30
N GLY A 443 -22.91 -23.50 35.20
CA GLY A 443 -22.08 -22.31 35.09
C GLY A 443 -20.58 -22.59 35.23
N ALA A 444 -19.86 -22.36 34.14
CA ALA A 444 -18.48 -21.86 34.19
C ALA A 444 -18.44 -20.62 33.30
N SER A 445 -18.29 -19.46 33.93
CA SER A 445 -18.26 -18.17 33.25
C SER A 445 -16.96 -18.06 32.47
N TRP A 446 -17.04 -17.82 31.16
CA TRP A 446 -15.90 -17.54 30.29
C TRP A 446 -15.06 -16.33 30.75
N ASP A 447 -15.63 -15.45 31.58
CA ASP A 447 -14.89 -14.36 32.22
C ASP A 447 -13.78 -14.90 33.15
N GLU A 448 -13.97 -16.08 33.76
CA GLU A 448 -12.92 -16.71 34.57
C GLU A 448 -11.78 -17.22 33.68
N GLU A 449 -12.07 -17.79 32.51
CA GLU A 449 -11.01 -18.31 31.62
C GLU A 449 -10.21 -17.18 30.96
N PHE A 450 -10.86 -16.03 30.66
CA PHE A 450 -10.18 -14.84 30.16
C PHE A 450 -9.28 -14.18 31.22
N GLU A 451 -9.76 -14.03 32.46
CA GLU A 451 -8.95 -13.51 33.56
C GLU A 451 -7.82 -14.48 33.96
N GLU A 452 -8.03 -15.79 33.85
CA GLU A 452 -6.98 -16.77 34.08
C GLU A 452 -5.90 -16.73 32.97
N ALA A 453 -6.30 -16.54 31.71
CA ALA A 453 -5.36 -16.33 30.61
C ALA A 453 -4.55 -15.03 30.78
N LYS A 454 -5.20 -13.94 31.17
CA LYS A 454 -4.55 -12.66 31.48
C LYS A 454 -3.57 -12.79 32.64
N LYS A 455 -3.94 -13.53 33.69
CA LYS A 455 -3.06 -13.83 34.83
C LYS A 455 -1.84 -14.66 34.42
N ARG A 456 -1.99 -15.68 33.57
CA ARG A 456 -0.85 -16.47 33.07
C ARG A 456 0.13 -15.63 32.26
N VAL A 457 -0.36 -14.69 31.45
CA VAL A 457 0.50 -13.77 30.68
C VAL A 457 1.27 -12.82 31.61
N MET A 458 0.64 -12.33 32.68
CA MET A 458 1.29 -11.48 33.69
C MET A 458 2.32 -12.25 34.54
N GLU A 459 2.03 -13.52 34.89
CA GLU A 459 2.98 -14.38 35.61
C GLU A 459 4.19 -14.78 34.74
N GLU A 460 3.99 -14.97 33.42
CA GLU A 460 5.08 -15.25 32.47
C GLU A 460 5.92 -14.01 32.12
N SER A 461 5.36 -12.80 32.22
CA SER A 461 6.10 -11.56 31.97
C SER A 461 6.97 -11.10 33.15
N GLY A 462 6.75 -11.65 34.35
CA GLY A 462 7.54 -11.32 35.54
C GLY A 462 7.32 -9.89 36.06
N GLU A 463 6.24 -9.23 35.66
CA GLU A 463 5.88 -7.89 36.13
C GLU A 463 5.08 -8.02 37.43
N GLU A 464 5.74 -7.85 38.57
CA GLU A 464 5.07 -7.74 39.87
C GLU A 464 4.28 -6.42 39.94
N GLU A 465 2.96 -6.49 40.13
CA GLU A 465 2.11 -5.33 40.47
C GLU A 465 2.56 -4.74 41.81
N GLY A 466 3.45 -3.76 41.76
CA GLY A 466 4.07 -3.19 42.95
C GLY A 466 4.82 -1.89 42.70
N SER A 467 4.19 -0.88 42.09
CA SER A 467 4.60 0.50 42.32
C SER A 467 3.40 1.43 42.46
N SER A 468 3.13 1.75 43.72
CA SER A 468 2.25 2.81 44.19
C SER A 468 2.83 4.16 43.73
N TRP A 469 2.25 4.76 42.69
CA TRP A 469 2.50 6.15 42.33
C TRP A 469 1.46 7.03 43.04
N ASP A 470 1.72 7.27 44.32
CA ASP A 470 1.12 8.36 45.08
C ASP A 470 2.25 9.36 45.40
N GLU A 471 1.90 10.65 45.36
CA GLU A 471 2.63 11.82 45.89
C GLU A 471 3.75 12.42 45.01
N ASP A 472 3.38 13.46 44.23
CA ASP A 472 3.86 14.85 44.42
C ASP A 472 3.83 15.63 43.10
N PHE A 473 2.70 16.29 42.83
CA PHE A 473 2.62 17.37 41.83
C PHE A 473 2.31 18.67 42.58
N GLU A 474 3.36 19.26 43.15
CA GLU A 474 3.31 20.64 43.65
C GLU A 474 3.35 21.61 42.45
N GLU A 475 2.30 22.43 42.36
CA GLU A 475 2.24 23.66 41.57
C GLU A 475 3.47 24.54 41.87
N ASN A 476 4.21 24.92 40.82
CA ASN A 476 5.04 26.12 40.86
C ASN A 476 4.58 27.06 39.75
N ASP A 477 3.77 28.04 40.18
CA ASP A 477 3.64 29.35 39.56
C ASP A 477 4.96 30.14 39.71
N GLU A 478 5.18 31.05 38.75
CA GLU A 478 6.23 32.10 38.69
C GLU A 478 7.61 31.71 38.14
N LEU A 479 7.81 31.91 36.82
CA LEU A 479 8.73 32.93 36.25
C LEU A 479 8.61 33.08 34.73
#